data_AF-T2IIQ1-F1
#
_entry.id   AF-T2IIQ1-F1
#
_cell.length_a   1.000
_cell.length_b   1.000
_cell.length_c   1.000
_cell.angle_alpha   90.00
_cell.angle_beta   90.00
_cell.angle_gamma   90.00
#
_symmetry.space_group_name_H-M   'P 1'
#
loop_
_entity.id
_entity.type
_entity.pdbx_description
1 polymer ?
#
loop_
_entity_poly.entity_id
_entity_poly.type
_entity_poly.pdbx_seq_one_letter_code
_entity_poly.pdbx_strand_id
1 'polypeptide(L)'
;MIDFEAIINQDNRITNFELLSNQINHKLILKKSRENVEKILQSIFQDNSIKLAVNYRNDSHSRLCLTKQGKIFIPSLDNLSSGQSILFNLFATIIRYADKADINKSIQLGQIEGIVIIDEIDVHLHSDLQYEILQKLIKLFPKVQFIVTTHSPLFILGMEKEYEGKGFTIIEMQKGETITTERFSEFKNSFDYYKKTKAFEDEVKSIVDNYNPSNVNSNNNLLQASIWTEGKTDIKHLKAALRWLKEKGETYNVEVDFHEYRDPCSSQLLEMCKQFCKNKQDIPIIAIFDRDEPNIMKNIHDDSQGFKDWENGVYSFALPIPKHRENKEICIEHYYRNSEIQTIDNDKRRLFLSDEFHPKSGKHLSNPQLNTTDNKFKSNQLKIIDNKVFDSENNNVALSKDAFATYIYDKEKGFNDFDFSAFKEVFEIIKKILNCHYQRFR
;
A
#
# COMPACT_ATOMS: atom_id res chain seq x y z
N MET A 1 -8.98 47.28 -16.82
CA MET A 1 -8.97 48.52 -16.02
C MET A 1 -10.40 49.03 -15.93
N ILE A 2 -10.81 49.61 -14.79
CA ILE A 2 -12.00 50.46 -14.78
C ILE A 2 -11.46 51.83 -15.18
N ASP A 3 -11.78 52.26 -16.40
CA ASP A 3 -11.36 53.58 -16.85
C ASP A 3 -12.29 54.60 -16.19
N PHE A 4 -11.68 55.42 -15.34
CA PHE A 4 -12.33 56.56 -14.71
C PHE A 4 -11.71 57.81 -15.29
N GLU A 5 -12.55 58.75 -15.72
CA GLU A 5 -12.10 60.10 -15.98
C GLU A 5 -12.21 60.91 -14.70
N ALA A 6 -11.12 61.59 -14.32
CA ALA A 6 -11.16 62.49 -13.18
C ALA A 6 -11.91 63.76 -13.60
N ILE A 7 -13.01 64.07 -12.92
CA ILE A 7 -13.70 65.36 -13.07
C ILE A 7 -12.91 66.38 -12.27
N ILE A 8 -12.22 67.26 -12.99
CA ILE A 8 -11.36 68.29 -12.43
C ILE A 8 -12.15 69.61 -12.37
N ASN A 9 -12.17 70.26 -11.21
CA ASN A 9 -12.79 71.58 -11.08
C ASN A 9 -11.88 72.69 -11.64
N GLN A 10 -12.40 73.92 -11.67
CA GLN A 10 -11.67 75.09 -12.16
C GLN A 10 -10.35 75.37 -11.39
N ASP A 11 -10.17 74.81 -10.20
CA ASP A 11 -8.95 74.92 -9.38
C ASP A 11 -7.97 73.74 -9.58
N ASN A 12 -8.13 72.95 -10.64
CA ASN A 12 -7.30 71.77 -10.94
C ASN A 12 -7.33 70.66 -9.88
N ARG A 13 -8.39 70.58 -9.07
CA ARG A 13 -8.59 69.52 -8.07
C ARG A 13 -9.58 68.48 -8.58
N ILE A 14 -9.25 67.21 -8.34
CA ILE A 14 -10.15 66.08 -8.62
C ILE A 14 -11.34 66.18 -7.66
N THR A 15 -12.54 66.37 -8.20
CA THR A 15 -13.77 66.48 -7.42
C THR A 15 -14.62 65.23 -7.46
N ASN A 16 -14.56 64.48 -8.56
CA ASN A 16 -15.27 63.23 -8.71
C ASN A 16 -14.61 62.35 -9.79
N PHE A 17 -15.05 61.10 -9.92
CA PHE A 17 -14.62 60.20 -10.99
C PHE A 17 -15.83 59.73 -11.79
N GLU A 18 -15.77 59.86 -13.11
CA GLU A 18 -16.82 59.40 -14.02
C GLU A 18 -16.38 58.11 -14.72
N LEU A 19 -17.29 57.14 -14.82
CA LEU A 19 -16.98 55.80 -15.33
C LEU A 19 -17.08 55.78 -16.86
N LEU A 20 -15.94 55.67 -17.56
CA LEU A 20 -15.87 55.79 -19.02
C LEU A 20 -16.42 54.57 -19.77
N SER A 21 -16.29 53.36 -19.19
CA SER A 21 -16.89 52.16 -19.80
C SER A 21 -17.16 51.05 -18.78
N ASN A 22 -18.28 50.36 -18.97
CA ASN A 22 -18.70 49.23 -18.14
C ASN A 22 -18.75 47.94 -18.97
N GLN A 23 -17.59 47.48 -19.48
CA GLN A 23 -17.48 46.14 -20.03
C GLN A 23 -17.43 45.12 -18.88
N ILE A 24 -18.59 44.85 -18.27
CA ILE A 24 -18.78 43.94 -17.13
C ILE A 24 -18.17 42.56 -17.42
N ASN A 25 -18.31 42.07 -18.67
CA ASN A 25 -17.75 40.79 -19.10
C ASN A 25 -16.22 40.75 -18.98
N HIS A 26 -15.51 41.81 -19.40
CA HIS A 26 -14.06 41.86 -19.27
C HIS A 26 -13.61 41.88 -17.80
N LYS A 27 -14.37 42.55 -16.91
CA LYS A 27 -14.09 42.53 -15.46
C LYS A 27 -14.28 41.14 -14.86
N LEU A 28 -15.33 40.43 -15.29
CA LEU A 28 -15.60 39.06 -14.85
C LEU A 28 -14.48 38.11 -15.31
N ILE A 29 -14.01 38.24 -16.55
CA ILE A 29 -12.90 37.46 -17.09
C ILE A 29 -11.60 37.73 -16.31
N LEU A 30 -11.26 39.00 -16.07
CA LEU A 30 -10.08 39.37 -15.28
C LEU A 30 -10.15 38.86 -13.84
N LYS A 31 -11.34 38.95 -13.21
CA LYS A 31 -11.57 38.39 -11.88
C LYS A 31 -11.35 36.87 -11.87
N LYS A 32 -11.86 36.16 -12.88
CA LYS A 32 -11.72 34.71 -12.98
C LYS A 32 -10.28 34.28 -13.26
N SER A 33 -9.59 34.99 -14.15
CA SER A 33 -8.16 34.76 -14.41
C SER A 33 -7.35 34.91 -13.12
N ARG A 34 -7.62 35.96 -12.33
CA ARG A 34 -7.03 36.12 -10.99
C ARG A 34 -7.38 34.95 -10.05
N GLU A 35 -8.65 34.54 -9.98
CA GLU A 35 -9.07 33.40 -9.14
C GLU A 35 -8.35 32.10 -9.54
N ASN A 36 -8.10 31.89 -10.84
CA ASN A 36 -7.37 30.72 -11.33
C ASN A 36 -5.90 30.73 -10.88
N VAL A 37 -5.24 31.90 -10.93
CA VAL A 37 -3.89 32.08 -10.38
C VAL A 37 -3.87 31.90 -8.86
N GLU A 38 -4.88 32.43 -8.16
CA GLU A 38 -5.05 32.24 -6.71
C GLU A 38 -5.22 30.76 -6.35
N LYS A 39 -5.94 29.96 -7.15
CA LYS A 39 -6.07 28.51 -6.91
C LYS A 39 -4.74 27.77 -6.97
N ILE A 40 -3.86 28.13 -7.92
CA ILE A 40 -2.49 27.57 -7.98
C ILE A 40 -1.76 27.90 -6.68
N LEU A 41 -1.77 29.17 -6.27
CA LEU A 41 -1.10 29.62 -5.05
C LEU A 41 -1.68 28.94 -3.80
N GLN A 42 -3.00 28.86 -3.68
CA GLN A 42 -3.70 28.17 -2.59
C GLN A 42 -3.29 26.70 -2.51
N SER A 43 -3.15 26.02 -3.66
CA SER A 43 -2.66 24.64 -3.71
C SER A 43 -1.19 24.55 -3.27
N ILE A 44 -0.31 25.46 -3.72
CA ILE A 44 1.11 25.49 -3.34
C ILE A 44 1.30 25.70 -1.84
N PHE A 45 0.50 26.59 -1.23
CA PHE A 45 0.56 26.88 0.21
C PHE A 45 -0.33 25.97 1.07
N GLN A 46 -1.11 25.07 0.45
CA GLN A 46 -2.15 24.27 1.10
C GLN A 46 -3.13 25.11 1.95
N ASP A 47 -3.46 26.32 1.49
CA ASP A 47 -4.27 27.25 2.26
C ASP A 47 -5.21 28.05 1.35
N ASN A 48 -6.51 27.75 1.46
CA ASN A 48 -7.58 28.36 0.67
C ASN A 48 -7.82 29.85 1.01
N SER A 49 -7.22 30.37 2.08
CA SER A 49 -7.34 31.78 2.47
C SER A 49 -6.32 32.70 1.80
N ILE A 50 -5.37 32.13 1.04
CA ILE A 50 -4.38 32.88 0.27
C ILE A 50 -5.06 33.62 -0.89
N LYS A 51 -4.75 34.91 -1.02
CA LYS A 51 -5.23 35.79 -2.09
C LYS A 51 -4.11 36.68 -2.63
N LEU A 52 -4.14 36.93 -3.93
CA LEU A 52 -3.24 37.87 -4.58
C LEU A 52 -3.69 39.30 -4.24
N ALA A 53 -2.76 40.17 -3.86
CA ALA A 53 -3.05 41.56 -3.57
C ALA A 53 -1.99 42.47 -4.20
N VAL A 54 -2.28 43.76 -4.20
CA VAL A 54 -1.39 44.79 -4.76
C VAL A 54 -0.93 45.69 -3.62
N ASN A 55 0.39 45.83 -3.43
CA ASN A 55 0.96 46.75 -2.45
C ASN A 55 0.76 48.22 -2.87
N TYR A 56 0.77 49.11 -1.89
CA TYR A 56 0.74 50.56 -2.14
C TYR A 56 2.00 51.00 -2.90
N ARG A 57 1.88 52.05 -3.73
CA ARG A 57 3.00 52.56 -4.55
C ARG A 57 4.21 53.04 -3.74
N ASN A 58 4.00 53.41 -2.48
CA ASN A 58 5.05 53.92 -1.60
C ASN A 58 5.70 52.81 -0.76
N ASP A 59 5.25 51.57 -0.90
CA ASP A 59 5.87 50.42 -0.25
C ASP A 59 7.11 49.99 -1.07
N SER A 60 8.25 49.81 -0.42
CA SER A 60 9.54 49.52 -1.10
C SER A 60 9.62 48.10 -1.68
N HIS A 61 8.60 47.27 -1.43
CA HIS A 61 8.46 45.93 -1.96
C HIS A 61 7.78 45.90 -3.34
N SER A 62 7.82 44.75 -4.03
CA SER A 62 7.14 44.53 -5.31
C SER A 62 5.65 44.91 -5.26
N ARG A 63 5.07 45.24 -6.43
CA ARG A 63 3.67 45.65 -6.55
C ARG A 63 2.70 44.52 -6.25
N LEU A 64 3.11 43.26 -6.35
CA LEU A 64 2.29 42.08 -6.09
C LEU A 64 2.71 41.40 -4.79
N CYS A 65 1.73 41.10 -3.95
CA CYS A 65 1.91 40.40 -2.67
C CYS A 65 0.85 39.32 -2.48
N LEU A 66 1.07 38.45 -1.50
CA LEU A 66 0.08 37.47 -1.07
C LEU A 66 -0.46 37.85 0.30
N THR A 67 -1.77 37.78 0.44
CA THR A 67 -2.46 38.01 1.71
C THR A 67 -3.07 36.73 2.22
N LYS A 68 -3.04 36.56 3.54
CA LYS A 68 -3.71 35.49 4.27
C LYS A 68 -4.67 36.14 5.26
N GLN A 69 -5.96 35.85 5.12
CA GLN A 69 -7.01 36.42 5.98
C GLN A 69 -6.94 37.97 6.08
N GLY A 70 -6.60 38.65 4.98
CA GLY A 70 -6.52 40.11 4.91
C GLY A 70 -5.23 40.74 5.43
N LYS A 71 -4.27 39.96 5.95
CA LYS A 71 -2.93 40.43 6.32
C LYS A 71 -1.91 40.04 5.26
N ILE A 72 -0.90 40.87 5.03
CA ILE A 72 0.23 40.53 4.14
C ILE A 72 0.93 39.30 4.75
N PHE A 73 0.99 38.24 3.94
CA PHE A 73 1.66 36.99 4.28
C PHE A 73 3.01 36.92 3.57
N ILE A 74 3.02 37.18 2.26
CA ILE A 74 4.25 37.29 1.47
C ILE A 74 4.30 38.70 0.85
N PRO A 75 5.35 39.50 1.13
CA PRO A 75 5.43 40.89 0.69
C PRO A 75 5.71 41.05 -0.81
N SER A 76 6.44 40.11 -1.43
CA SER A 76 6.67 40.02 -2.88
C SER A 76 6.62 38.58 -3.36
N LEU A 77 6.18 38.33 -4.59
CA LEU A 77 6.35 37.00 -5.23
C LEU A 77 7.82 36.56 -5.30
N ASP A 78 8.78 37.50 -5.24
CA ASP A 78 10.22 37.18 -5.18
C ASP A 78 10.63 36.51 -3.86
N ASN A 79 9.78 36.58 -2.83
CA ASN A 79 10.00 35.92 -1.54
C ASN A 79 9.47 34.48 -1.50
N LEU A 80 8.96 33.95 -2.61
CA LEU A 80 8.66 32.53 -2.75
C LEU A 80 9.95 31.70 -2.70
N SER A 81 9.88 30.48 -2.13
CA SER A 81 11.01 29.55 -2.24
C SER A 81 11.25 29.18 -3.71
N SER A 82 12.45 28.67 -4.02
CA SER A 82 12.78 28.22 -5.39
C SER A 82 11.77 27.20 -5.91
N GLY A 83 11.46 26.16 -5.12
CA GLY A 83 10.47 25.15 -5.48
C GLY A 83 9.05 25.69 -5.65
N GLN A 84 8.61 26.60 -4.76
CA GLN A 84 7.29 27.25 -4.90
C GLN A 84 7.22 28.10 -6.17
N SER A 85 8.30 28.83 -6.48
CA SER A 85 8.39 29.66 -7.68
C SER A 85 8.36 28.81 -8.95
N ILE A 86 9.07 27.67 -8.97
CA ILE A 86 9.07 26.73 -10.10
C ILE A 86 7.66 26.21 -10.35
N LEU A 87 6.98 25.70 -9.32
CA LEU A 87 5.61 25.21 -9.45
C LEU A 87 4.65 26.31 -9.91
N PHE A 88 4.72 27.48 -9.28
CA PHE A 88 3.88 28.61 -9.66
C PHE A 88 4.10 28.98 -11.13
N ASN A 89 5.36 29.14 -11.55
CA ASN A 89 5.69 29.50 -12.92
C ASN A 89 5.25 28.44 -13.93
N LEU A 90 5.41 27.15 -13.62
CA LEU A 90 4.99 26.05 -14.49
C LEU A 90 3.49 26.09 -14.74
N PHE A 91 2.68 26.08 -13.68
CA PHE A 91 1.22 26.02 -13.82
C PHE A 91 0.61 27.35 -14.25
N ALA A 92 1.18 28.49 -13.86
CA ALA A 92 0.76 29.80 -14.39
C ALA A 92 1.09 29.93 -15.88
N THR A 93 2.16 29.29 -16.36
CA THR A 93 2.50 29.24 -17.78
C THR A 93 1.47 28.45 -18.57
N ILE A 94 0.93 27.35 -18.03
CA ILE A 94 -0.18 26.59 -18.64
C ILE A 94 -1.41 27.50 -18.79
N ILE A 95 -1.81 28.22 -17.73
CA ILE A 95 -2.91 29.20 -17.79
C ILE A 95 -2.62 30.26 -18.87
N ARG A 96 -1.42 30.83 -18.87
CA ARG A 96 -1.02 31.88 -19.83
C ARG A 96 -1.13 31.41 -21.27
N TYR A 97 -0.69 30.18 -21.57
CA TYR A 97 -0.81 29.62 -22.92
C TYR A 97 -2.26 29.34 -23.30
N ALA A 98 -3.06 28.81 -22.37
CA ALA A 98 -4.48 28.56 -22.58
C ALA A 98 -5.26 29.86 -22.84
N ASP A 99 -5.01 30.90 -22.03
CA ASP A 99 -5.60 32.24 -22.18
C ASP A 99 -5.24 32.89 -23.52
N LYS A 100 -3.99 32.68 -23.99
CA LYS A 100 -3.55 33.17 -25.30
C LYS A 100 -4.26 32.47 -26.46
N ALA A 101 -4.61 31.19 -26.29
CA ALA A 101 -5.31 30.42 -27.31
C ALA A 101 -6.79 30.81 -27.40
N ASP A 102 -7.53 30.67 -26.28
CA ASP A 102 -8.93 31.08 -26.18
C ASP A 102 -9.33 31.33 -24.72
N ILE A 103 -9.34 32.62 -24.35
CA ILE A 103 -9.68 33.07 -23.00
C ILE A 103 -11.09 32.66 -22.55
N ASN A 104 -12.02 32.42 -23.48
CA ASN A 104 -13.38 32.01 -23.13
C ASN A 104 -13.45 30.54 -22.69
N LYS A 105 -12.52 29.70 -23.15
CA LYS A 105 -12.41 28.29 -22.75
C LYS A 105 -11.50 28.11 -21.53
N SER A 106 -10.41 28.87 -21.45
CA SER A 106 -9.44 28.76 -20.35
C SER A 106 -9.91 29.39 -19.03
N ILE A 107 -11.01 30.14 -19.06
CA ILE A 107 -11.60 30.79 -17.89
C ILE A 107 -11.89 29.80 -16.75
N GLN A 108 -12.15 28.54 -17.06
CA GLN A 108 -12.24 27.45 -16.10
C GLN A 108 -11.04 26.51 -16.27
N LEU A 109 -10.25 26.32 -15.20
CA LEU A 109 -9.09 25.41 -15.23
C LEU A 109 -9.45 24.01 -15.72
N GLY A 110 -10.61 23.49 -15.32
CA GLY A 110 -11.12 22.19 -15.75
C GLY A 110 -11.47 22.05 -17.23
N GLN A 111 -11.51 23.15 -17.98
CA GLN A 111 -11.80 23.17 -19.42
C GLN A 111 -10.55 23.42 -20.27
N ILE A 112 -9.40 23.66 -19.64
CA ILE A 112 -8.13 23.79 -20.35
C ILE A 112 -7.75 22.42 -20.90
N GLU A 113 -7.53 22.35 -22.22
CA GLU A 113 -7.19 21.16 -22.97
C GLU A 113 -5.83 21.33 -23.63
N GLY A 114 -5.02 20.27 -23.69
CA GLY A 114 -3.70 20.31 -24.31
C GLY A 114 -2.78 19.17 -23.87
N ILE A 115 -1.57 19.18 -24.41
CA ILE A 115 -0.49 18.26 -24.03
C ILE A 115 0.62 19.09 -23.40
N VAL A 116 1.06 18.69 -22.21
CA VAL A 116 2.16 19.32 -21.47
C VAL A 116 3.26 18.28 -21.28
N ILE A 117 4.44 18.58 -21.80
CA ILE A 117 5.63 17.74 -21.67
C ILE A 117 6.57 18.43 -20.69
N ILE A 118 6.99 17.71 -19.64
CA ILE A 118 7.89 18.25 -18.62
C ILE A 118 9.03 17.26 -18.43
N ASP A 119 10.25 17.75 -18.59
CA ASP A 119 11.44 17.00 -18.23
C ASP A 119 11.77 17.25 -16.75
N GLU A 120 12.08 16.19 -16.03
CA GLU A 120 12.45 16.16 -14.61
C GLU A 120 11.53 17.01 -13.73
N ILE A 121 10.24 16.67 -13.69
CA ILE A 121 9.21 17.47 -13.02
C ILE A 121 9.47 17.72 -11.53
N ASP A 122 10.28 16.87 -10.90
CA ASP A 122 10.65 16.92 -9.48
C ASP A 122 11.92 17.74 -9.18
N VAL A 123 12.61 18.26 -10.18
CA VAL A 123 13.87 18.99 -10.01
C VAL A 123 13.70 20.25 -9.15
N HIS A 124 14.62 20.41 -8.20
CA HIS A 124 14.64 21.49 -7.22
C HIS A 124 13.38 21.63 -6.34
N LEU A 125 12.51 20.62 -6.33
CA LEU A 125 11.38 20.55 -5.41
C LEU A 125 11.78 19.87 -4.10
N HIS A 126 11.34 20.41 -2.98
CA HIS A 126 11.47 19.73 -1.69
C HIS A 126 10.49 18.56 -1.59
N SER A 127 10.78 17.61 -0.69
CA SER A 127 10.03 16.35 -0.54
C SER A 127 8.51 16.54 -0.44
N ASP A 128 8.04 17.52 0.35
CA ASP A 128 6.61 17.81 0.50
C ASP A 128 5.96 18.30 -0.81
N LEU A 129 6.71 19.08 -1.60
CA LEU A 129 6.24 19.57 -2.88
C LEU A 129 6.13 18.43 -3.90
N GLN A 130 7.09 17.50 -3.90
CA GLN A 130 7.09 16.32 -4.76
C GLN A 130 5.99 15.32 -4.37
N TYR A 131 5.85 15.05 -3.07
CA TYR A 131 4.96 14.00 -2.56
C TYR A 131 3.51 14.44 -2.42
N GLU A 132 3.21 15.73 -2.25
CA GLU A 132 1.83 16.18 -1.96
C GLU A 132 1.31 17.26 -2.92
N ILE A 133 2.11 18.27 -3.23
CA ILE A 133 1.61 19.47 -3.93
C ILE A 133 1.50 19.25 -5.44
N LEU A 134 2.51 18.63 -6.03
CA LEU A 134 2.65 18.55 -7.47
C LEU A 134 1.46 17.84 -8.13
N GLN A 135 1.03 16.71 -7.57
CA GLN A 135 -0.11 15.97 -8.11
C GLN A 135 -1.46 16.67 -7.90
N LYS A 136 -1.62 17.45 -6.81
CA LYS A 136 -2.81 18.30 -6.62
C LYS A 136 -2.90 19.38 -7.69
N LEU A 137 -1.75 19.97 -8.07
CA LEU A 137 -1.69 20.96 -9.15
C LEU A 137 -2.02 20.32 -10.51
N ILE A 138 -1.50 19.12 -10.81
CA ILE A 138 -1.86 18.37 -12.03
C ILE A 138 -3.39 18.14 -12.09
N LYS A 139 -4.01 17.77 -10.96
CA LYS A 139 -5.44 17.49 -10.86
C LYS A 139 -6.35 18.70 -11.13
N LEU A 140 -5.81 19.92 -11.04
CA LEU A 140 -6.55 21.14 -11.43
C LEU A 140 -6.82 21.23 -12.95
N PHE A 141 -6.08 20.46 -13.76
CA PHE A 141 -6.15 20.45 -15.22
C PHE A 141 -6.53 19.06 -15.76
N PRO A 142 -7.73 18.54 -15.45
CA PRO A 142 -8.14 17.17 -15.75
C PRO A 142 -8.19 16.81 -17.24
N LYS A 143 -8.28 17.80 -18.14
CA LYS A 143 -8.28 17.58 -19.59
C LYS A 143 -6.95 17.87 -20.27
N VAL A 144 -5.90 18.14 -19.49
CA VAL A 144 -4.54 18.26 -19.99
C VAL A 144 -3.86 16.91 -19.86
N GLN A 145 -3.26 16.41 -20.94
CA GLN A 145 -2.41 15.24 -20.89
C GLN A 145 -1.00 15.65 -20.47
N PHE A 146 -0.56 15.17 -19.32
CA PHE A 146 0.80 15.39 -18.84
C PHE A 146 1.70 14.20 -19.23
N ILE A 147 2.81 14.50 -19.88
CA ILE A 147 3.89 13.54 -20.17
C ILE A 147 5.12 14.05 -19.43
N VAL A 148 5.52 13.34 -18.38
CA VAL A 148 6.52 13.82 -17.43
C VAL A 148 7.61 12.78 -17.22
N THR A 149 8.85 13.21 -17.10
CA THR A 149 9.95 12.37 -16.62
C THR A 149 10.25 12.72 -15.17
N THR A 150 10.70 11.72 -14.40
CA THR A 150 10.99 11.90 -12.98
C THR A 150 12.02 10.89 -12.50
N HIS A 151 12.88 11.34 -11.58
CA HIS A 151 13.78 10.47 -10.83
C HIS A 151 13.31 10.27 -9.38
N SER A 152 12.29 10.99 -8.94
CA SER A 152 11.82 10.98 -7.56
C SER A 152 10.77 9.90 -7.30
N PRO A 153 11.05 8.92 -6.42
CA PRO A 153 10.03 7.99 -5.97
C PRO A 153 8.89 8.67 -5.20
N LEU A 154 9.18 9.80 -4.53
CA LEU A 154 8.17 10.54 -3.77
C LEU A 154 7.04 11.06 -4.66
N PHE A 155 7.37 11.53 -5.86
CA PHE A 155 6.36 11.97 -6.81
C PHE A 155 5.44 10.82 -7.25
N ILE A 156 6.02 9.66 -7.55
CA ILE A 156 5.27 8.46 -7.93
C ILE A 156 4.32 7.99 -6.82
N LEU A 157 4.78 8.00 -5.56
CA LEU A 157 3.93 7.68 -4.40
C LEU A 157 2.83 8.73 -4.19
N GLY A 158 3.13 10.00 -4.41
CA GLY A 158 2.17 11.09 -4.36
C GLY A 158 1.05 10.91 -5.40
N MET A 159 1.41 10.52 -6.62
CA MET A 159 0.47 10.20 -7.70
C MET A 159 -0.43 9.02 -7.32
N GLU A 160 0.13 7.93 -6.79
CA GLU A 160 -0.65 6.76 -6.32
C GLU A 160 -1.68 7.14 -5.28
N LYS A 161 -1.26 7.94 -4.28
CA LYS A 161 -2.12 8.41 -3.19
C LYS A 161 -3.26 9.31 -3.69
N GLU A 162 -2.96 10.27 -4.55
CA GLU A 162 -3.93 11.29 -4.98
C GLU A 162 -4.93 10.79 -6.03
N TYR A 163 -4.54 9.77 -6.80
CA TYR A 163 -5.34 9.20 -7.87
C TYR A 163 -5.82 7.76 -7.59
N GLU A 164 -5.54 7.22 -6.41
CA GLU A 164 -5.96 5.88 -5.97
C GLU A 164 -5.60 4.78 -6.98
N GLY A 165 -4.40 4.87 -7.56
CA GLY A 165 -3.87 3.92 -8.55
C GLY A 165 -4.54 3.95 -9.93
N LYS A 166 -5.32 4.99 -10.26
CA LYS A 166 -6.02 5.14 -11.55
C LYS A 166 -5.60 6.43 -12.27
N GLY A 167 -5.86 6.53 -13.57
CA GLY A 167 -5.74 7.81 -14.30
C GLY A 167 -4.32 8.27 -14.65
N PHE A 168 -3.29 7.46 -14.40
CA PHE A 168 -1.94 7.68 -14.91
C PHE A 168 -1.28 6.34 -15.29
N THR A 169 -0.15 6.40 -16.00
CA THR A 169 0.62 5.23 -16.41
C THR A 169 2.10 5.54 -16.24
N ILE A 170 2.85 4.59 -15.69
CA ILE A 170 4.29 4.73 -15.48
C ILE A 170 5.00 3.85 -16.49
N ILE A 171 5.98 4.43 -17.20
CA ILE A 171 6.77 3.73 -18.21
C ILE A 171 8.24 3.81 -17.79
N GLU A 172 8.88 2.65 -17.62
CA GLU A 172 10.33 2.57 -17.39
C GLU A 172 11.06 2.94 -18.68
N MET A 173 11.73 4.10 -18.72
CA MET A 173 12.33 4.62 -19.95
C MET A 173 13.36 3.68 -20.60
N GLN A 174 14.12 2.92 -19.79
CA GLN A 174 15.17 2.03 -20.31
C GLN A 174 14.59 0.84 -21.11
N LYS A 175 13.43 0.33 -20.70
CA LYS A 175 12.80 -0.87 -21.32
C LYS A 175 11.54 -0.55 -22.12
N GLY A 176 10.95 0.62 -21.93
CA GLY A 176 9.65 0.99 -22.50
C GLY A 176 8.47 0.20 -21.92
N GLU A 177 8.67 -0.46 -20.78
CA GLU A 177 7.65 -1.30 -20.16
C GLU A 177 6.79 -0.49 -19.18
N THR A 178 5.50 -0.81 -19.12
CA THR A 178 4.63 -0.27 -18.09
C THR A 178 4.92 -0.95 -16.75
N ILE A 179 5.19 -0.14 -15.72
CA ILE A 179 5.51 -0.62 -14.38
C ILE A 179 4.47 -0.16 -13.36
N THR A 180 4.37 -0.90 -12.26
CA THR A 180 3.62 -0.44 -11.07
C THR A 180 4.54 0.40 -10.19
N THR A 181 3.95 1.21 -9.30
CA THR A 181 4.68 2.02 -8.31
C THR A 181 5.63 1.20 -7.45
N GLU A 182 5.23 -0.03 -7.10
CA GLU A 182 6.00 -0.99 -6.31
C GLU A 182 7.16 -1.64 -7.08
N ARG A 183 7.13 -1.63 -8.42
CA ARG A 183 8.21 -2.14 -9.29
C ARG A 183 9.23 -1.06 -9.69
N PHE A 184 9.04 0.18 -9.26
CA PHE A 184 9.96 1.26 -9.55
C PHE A 184 11.29 1.02 -8.82
N SER A 185 12.36 0.79 -9.58
CA SER A 185 13.66 0.37 -9.04
C SER A 185 14.26 1.41 -8.08
N GLU A 186 14.00 2.69 -8.37
CA GLU A 186 14.39 3.84 -7.58
C GLU A 186 13.65 3.89 -6.25
N PHE A 187 12.41 3.39 -6.16
CA PHE A 187 11.71 3.28 -4.88
C PHE A 187 12.43 2.31 -3.94
N LYS A 188 12.83 1.13 -4.44
CA LYS A 188 13.60 0.17 -3.64
C LYS A 188 14.93 0.77 -3.18
N ASN A 189 15.66 1.43 -4.08
CA ASN A 189 16.93 2.06 -3.75
C ASN A 189 16.74 3.16 -2.69
N SER A 190 15.79 4.07 -2.88
CA SER A 190 15.47 5.12 -1.90
C SER A 190 15.04 4.55 -0.55
N PHE A 191 14.20 3.51 -0.53
CA PHE A 191 13.79 2.83 0.69
C PHE A 191 14.98 2.18 1.42
N ASP A 192 15.90 1.54 0.69
CA ASP A 192 17.11 0.95 1.26
C ASP A 192 18.07 2.02 1.80
N TYR A 193 18.08 3.23 1.23
CA TYR A 193 18.79 4.37 1.81
C TYR A 193 18.09 4.90 3.08
N TYR A 194 16.76 5.07 3.05
CA TYR A 194 15.99 5.53 4.21
C TYR A 194 16.11 4.58 5.41
N LYS A 195 16.09 3.27 5.18
CA LYS A 195 16.32 2.25 6.21
C LYS A 195 17.64 2.41 6.97
N LYS A 196 18.66 2.98 6.32
CA LYS A 196 19.98 3.22 6.91
C LYS A 196 20.09 4.56 7.62
N THR A 197 19.03 5.36 7.64
CA THR A 197 19.04 6.66 8.30
C THR A 197 18.77 6.50 9.78
N LYS A 198 19.49 7.28 10.59
CA LYS A 198 19.31 7.32 12.03
C LYS A 198 17.89 7.76 12.43
N ALA A 199 17.24 8.62 11.66
CA ALA A 199 15.86 9.03 11.92
C ALA A 199 14.87 7.88 11.75
N PHE A 200 15.05 7.03 10.74
CA PHE A 200 14.25 5.82 10.56
C PHE A 200 14.59 4.78 11.63
N GLU A 201 15.87 4.59 11.97
CA GLU A 201 16.27 3.74 13.10
C GLU A 201 15.68 4.23 14.43
N ASP A 202 15.69 5.54 14.68
CA ASP A 202 15.12 6.17 15.87
C ASP A 202 13.59 6.13 15.84
N GLU A 203 12.95 6.23 14.67
CA GLU A 203 11.50 6.07 14.52
C GLU A 203 11.08 4.62 14.75
N VAL A 204 11.76 3.65 14.13
CA VAL A 204 11.60 2.22 14.39
C VAL A 204 11.88 1.94 15.85
N LYS A 205 12.94 2.50 16.42
CA LYS A 205 13.28 2.37 17.85
C LYS A 205 12.23 3.03 18.73
N SER A 206 11.64 4.16 18.34
CA SER A 206 10.56 4.82 19.07
C SER A 206 9.23 4.07 18.96
N ILE A 207 8.99 3.40 17.82
CA ILE A 207 7.89 2.47 17.64
C ILE A 207 8.14 1.27 18.54
N VAL A 208 9.34 0.71 18.57
CA VAL A 208 9.78 -0.37 19.47
C VAL A 208 9.78 0.05 20.95
N ASP A 209 10.09 1.30 21.27
CA ASP A 209 10.14 1.86 22.63
C ASP A 209 8.75 2.34 23.08
N ASN A 210 7.83 2.69 22.17
CA ASN A 210 6.40 2.89 22.48
C ASN A 210 5.66 1.55 22.50
N TYR A 211 6.16 0.59 21.73
CA TYR A 211 5.97 -0.84 21.93
C TYR A 211 6.89 -1.34 23.06
N ASN A 212 7.16 -0.51 24.08
CA ASN A 212 7.95 -0.94 25.21
C ASN A 212 7.21 -2.11 25.90
N PRO A 213 7.82 -3.31 25.91
CA PRO A 213 7.38 -4.41 26.74
C PRO A 213 7.65 -4.14 28.23
N SER A 214 8.14 -2.95 28.58
CA SER A 214 8.41 -2.51 29.95
C SER A 214 7.17 -2.26 30.83
N ASN A 215 5.95 -2.31 30.26
CA ASN A 215 4.70 -2.46 31.03
C ASN A 215 4.10 -3.88 30.99
N VAL A 216 4.80 -4.84 30.36
CA VAL A 216 4.46 -6.27 30.42
C VAL A 216 5.66 -7.03 30.98
N ASN A 217 5.77 -6.99 32.31
CA ASN A 217 6.44 -7.99 33.14
C ASN A 217 7.85 -8.42 32.71
N SER A 218 8.85 -7.82 33.35
CA SER A 218 10.23 -8.31 33.51
C SER A 218 10.36 -9.66 34.25
N ASN A 219 9.31 -10.50 34.23
CA ASN A 219 9.27 -11.82 34.87
C ASN A 219 9.08 -12.98 33.88
N ASN A 220 8.97 -12.74 32.57
CA ASN A 220 8.84 -13.82 31.59
C ASN A 220 10.03 -13.84 30.62
N ASN A 221 10.88 -14.86 30.75
CA ASN A 221 11.88 -15.25 29.73
C ASN A 221 11.15 -15.69 28.44
N LEU A 222 10.58 -14.75 27.68
CA LEU A 222 9.94 -15.00 26.39
C LEU A 222 10.99 -14.99 25.28
N LEU A 223 11.07 -16.08 24.53
CA LEU A 223 11.92 -16.20 23.35
C LEU A 223 11.20 -15.55 22.16
N GLN A 224 11.84 -14.65 21.43
CA GLN A 224 11.20 -13.93 20.32
C GLN A 224 11.51 -14.57 18.97
N ALA A 225 10.55 -14.58 18.05
CA ALA A 225 10.72 -15.09 16.69
C ALA A 225 9.91 -14.31 15.67
N SER A 226 10.45 -14.18 14.46
CA SER A 226 9.79 -13.63 13.28
C SER A 226 9.34 -14.78 12.36
N ILE A 227 8.02 -14.96 12.19
CA ILE A 227 7.44 -16.05 11.39
C ILE A 227 7.04 -15.57 10.01
N TRP A 228 7.45 -16.35 9.01
CA TRP A 228 7.16 -16.14 7.59
C TRP A 228 6.48 -17.39 7.03
N THR A 229 5.46 -17.21 6.19
CA THR A 229 4.69 -18.29 5.56
C THR A 229 4.54 -18.05 4.08
N GLU A 230 4.11 -19.06 3.32
CA GLU A 230 3.89 -18.95 1.87
C GLU A 230 2.67 -18.06 1.52
N GLY A 231 1.65 -18.07 2.35
CA GLY A 231 0.43 -17.29 2.13
C GLY A 231 0.01 -16.46 3.34
N LYS A 232 -0.72 -15.37 3.04
CA LYS A 232 -1.40 -14.57 4.08
C LYS A 232 -2.44 -15.37 4.87
N THR A 233 -2.96 -16.46 4.29
CA THR A 233 -3.94 -17.35 4.93
C THR A 233 -3.32 -18.16 6.06
N ASP A 234 -2.07 -18.59 5.90
CA ASP A 234 -1.39 -19.40 6.91
C ASP A 234 -1.22 -18.66 8.22
N ILE A 235 -0.88 -17.37 8.13
CA ILE A 235 -0.75 -16.47 9.28
C ILE A 235 -2.04 -16.43 10.10
N LYS A 236 -3.20 -16.33 9.44
CA LYS A 236 -4.51 -16.31 10.11
C LYS A 236 -4.76 -17.61 10.87
N HIS A 237 -4.48 -18.75 10.26
CA HIS A 237 -4.61 -20.06 10.91
C HIS A 237 -3.67 -20.22 12.09
N LEU A 238 -2.39 -19.84 11.95
CA LEU A 238 -1.41 -19.92 13.03
C LEU A 238 -1.73 -18.97 14.18
N LYS A 239 -2.16 -17.73 13.91
CA LYS A 239 -2.62 -16.80 14.94
C LYS A 239 -3.83 -17.35 15.70
N ALA A 240 -4.82 -17.90 14.99
CA ALA A 240 -6.00 -18.51 15.61
C ALA A 240 -5.62 -19.72 16.48
N ALA A 241 -4.73 -20.60 15.97
CA ALA A 241 -4.22 -21.75 16.70
C ALA A 241 -3.47 -21.35 17.97
N LEU A 242 -2.59 -20.33 17.88
CA LEU A 242 -1.83 -19.84 19.03
C LEU A 242 -2.75 -19.28 20.11
N ARG A 243 -3.81 -18.55 19.73
CA ARG A 243 -4.83 -18.07 20.68
C ARG A 243 -5.54 -19.24 21.36
N TRP A 244 -6.00 -20.22 20.58
CA TRP A 244 -6.70 -21.39 21.10
C TRP A 244 -5.83 -22.22 22.05
N LEU A 245 -4.56 -22.47 21.71
CA LEU A 245 -3.65 -23.22 22.57
C LEU A 245 -3.35 -22.48 23.88
N LYS A 246 -3.17 -21.15 23.82
CA LYS A 246 -3.02 -20.30 25.02
C LYS A 246 -4.26 -20.37 25.92
N GLU A 247 -5.46 -20.34 25.34
CA GLU A 247 -6.74 -20.50 26.08
C GLU A 247 -6.84 -21.87 26.77
N LYS A 248 -6.23 -22.93 26.20
CA LYS A 248 -6.15 -24.27 26.80
C LYS A 248 -5.05 -24.45 27.84
N GLY A 249 -4.31 -23.40 28.17
CA GLY A 249 -3.25 -23.43 29.18
C GLY A 249 -1.90 -23.94 28.67
N GLU A 250 -1.72 -24.08 27.36
CA GLU A 250 -0.40 -24.35 26.78
C GLU A 250 0.45 -23.07 26.86
N THR A 251 1.52 -23.13 27.66
CA THR A 251 2.45 -22.01 27.82
C THR A 251 3.59 -22.15 26.82
N TYR A 252 3.48 -21.40 25.73
CA TYR A 252 4.63 -21.12 24.88
C TYR A 252 5.30 -19.86 25.43
N ASN A 253 6.49 -20.01 26.01
CA ASN A 253 7.38 -18.88 26.30
C ASN A 253 7.96 -18.32 25.00
N VAL A 254 7.09 -18.07 24.02
CA VAL A 254 7.45 -17.59 22.70
C VAL A 254 6.56 -16.40 22.36
N GLU A 255 7.20 -15.28 22.07
CA GLU A 255 6.57 -14.14 21.44
C GLU A 255 6.85 -14.22 19.94
N VAL A 256 5.76 -14.35 19.17
CA VAL A 256 5.82 -14.63 17.74
C VAL A 256 5.28 -13.40 17.02
N ASP A 257 6.13 -12.75 16.23
CA ASP A 257 5.70 -11.74 15.27
C ASP A 257 5.43 -12.39 13.91
N PHE A 258 4.26 -12.14 13.33
CA PHE A 258 3.87 -12.71 12.05
C PHE A 258 3.95 -11.61 10.99
N HIS A 259 4.89 -11.74 10.06
CA HIS A 259 5.05 -10.74 9.01
C HIS A 259 4.00 -10.89 7.92
N GLU A 260 3.10 -9.90 7.84
CA GLU A 260 2.11 -9.80 6.77
C GLU A 260 2.76 -9.13 5.53
N TYR A 261 3.19 -9.95 4.57
CA TYR A 261 3.64 -9.49 3.24
C TYR A 261 2.65 -9.94 2.15
N ARG A 262 2.64 -9.27 0.99
CA ARG A 262 1.77 -9.63 -0.14
C ARG A 262 2.26 -10.93 -0.82
N ASP A 263 1.64 -12.04 -0.44
CA ASP A 263 1.57 -13.36 -1.10
C ASP A 263 2.87 -13.89 -1.73
N PRO A 264 3.91 -14.20 -0.94
CA PRO A 264 5.11 -14.83 -1.46
C PRO A 264 4.87 -16.33 -1.73
N CYS A 265 4.63 -16.70 -2.99
CA CYS A 265 4.64 -18.10 -3.42
C CYS A 265 5.88 -18.86 -2.88
N SER A 266 5.76 -20.16 -2.63
CA SER A 266 6.81 -21.05 -2.09
C SER A 266 8.25 -20.74 -2.57
N SER A 267 8.43 -20.50 -3.88
CA SER A 267 9.70 -20.13 -4.52
C SER A 267 10.28 -18.80 -4.04
N GLN A 268 9.45 -17.80 -3.75
CA GLN A 268 9.86 -16.49 -3.24
C GLN A 268 10.31 -16.60 -1.79
N LEU A 269 9.56 -17.32 -0.93
CA LEU A 269 9.94 -17.52 0.46
C LEU A 269 11.30 -18.24 0.58
N LEU A 270 11.55 -19.23 -0.27
CA LEU A 270 12.85 -19.90 -0.36
C LEU A 270 13.98 -18.93 -0.73
N GLU A 271 13.76 -18.05 -1.72
CA GLU A 271 14.77 -17.05 -2.10
C GLU A 271 15.00 -16.05 -0.97
N MET A 272 13.95 -15.67 -0.23
CA MET A 272 14.06 -14.81 0.94
C MET A 272 14.92 -15.45 2.04
N CYS A 273 14.74 -16.74 2.33
CA CYS A 273 15.62 -17.46 3.28
C CYS A 273 17.10 -17.34 2.88
N LYS A 274 17.43 -17.52 1.59
CA LYS A 274 18.80 -17.37 1.07
C LYS A 274 19.35 -15.95 1.15
N GLN A 275 18.48 -14.94 1.07
CA GLN A 275 18.90 -13.55 1.20
C GLN A 275 19.08 -13.16 2.67
N PHE A 276 18.15 -13.54 3.54
CA PHE A 276 18.21 -13.26 4.96
C PHE A 276 19.43 -13.90 5.62
N CYS A 277 19.80 -15.13 5.23
CA CYS A 277 20.94 -15.81 5.83
C CYS A 277 22.29 -15.17 5.50
N LYS A 278 22.35 -14.19 4.59
CA LYS A 278 23.59 -13.44 4.29
C LYS A 278 24.00 -12.49 5.41
N ASN A 279 23.07 -12.08 6.26
CA ASN A 279 23.32 -11.18 7.39
C ASN A 279 22.79 -11.81 8.68
N LYS A 280 23.47 -11.55 9.80
CA LYS A 280 22.99 -11.97 11.12
C LYS A 280 21.67 -11.27 11.45
N GLN A 281 20.68 -12.04 11.87
CA GLN A 281 19.37 -11.52 12.31
C GLN A 281 19.39 -11.28 13.82
N ASP A 282 18.89 -10.12 14.25
CA ASP A 282 18.75 -9.78 15.67
C ASP A 282 17.63 -10.57 16.34
N ILE A 283 16.55 -10.82 15.59
CA ILE A 283 15.43 -11.69 15.96
C ILE A 283 15.47 -12.89 15.00
N PRO A 284 15.42 -14.14 15.49
CA PRO A 284 15.48 -15.30 14.60
C PRO A 284 14.27 -15.35 13.66
N ILE A 285 14.54 -15.56 12.38
CA ILE A 285 13.54 -15.72 11.33
C ILE A 285 13.24 -17.21 11.14
N ILE A 286 11.96 -17.58 11.16
CA ILE A 286 11.50 -18.95 10.93
C ILE A 286 10.49 -18.95 9.78
N ALA A 287 10.87 -19.55 8.66
CA ALA A 287 10.01 -19.72 7.49
C ALA A 287 9.28 -21.08 7.52
N ILE A 288 7.97 -21.07 7.40
CA ILE A 288 7.10 -22.25 7.43
C ILE A 288 6.54 -22.46 6.02
N PHE A 289 6.69 -23.68 5.52
CA PHE A 289 6.30 -24.07 4.17
C PHE A 289 5.23 -25.16 4.20
N ASP A 290 4.35 -25.15 3.21
CA ASP A 290 3.43 -26.25 2.94
C ASP A 290 4.21 -27.47 2.41
N ARG A 291 3.63 -28.67 2.45
CA ARG A 291 4.23 -29.90 1.91
C ARG A 291 3.73 -30.26 0.51
N ASP A 292 3.01 -29.37 -0.15
CA ASP A 292 2.36 -29.66 -1.43
C ASP A 292 3.26 -29.47 -2.67
N GLU A 293 4.50 -28.97 -2.48
CA GLU A 293 5.53 -28.87 -3.51
C GLU A 293 6.78 -29.72 -3.18
N PRO A 294 6.82 -31.02 -3.58
CA PRO A 294 7.93 -31.94 -3.24
C PRO A 294 9.31 -31.49 -3.71
N ASN A 295 9.37 -30.66 -4.76
CA ASN A 295 10.62 -30.22 -5.40
C ASN A 295 11.47 -29.32 -4.50
N ILE A 296 10.85 -28.54 -3.63
CA ILE A 296 11.57 -27.62 -2.74
C ILE A 296 11.87 -28.24 -1.37
N MET A 297 11.16 -29.30 -0.96
CA MET A 297 11.23 -29.89 0.40
C MET A 297 12.66 -30.19 0.87
N LYS A 298 13.49 -30.79 0.00
CA LYS A 298 14.89 -31.12 0.31
C LYS A 298 15.74 -29.89 0.64
N ASN A 299 15.35 -28.73 0.15
CA ASN A 299 16.09 -27.49 0.33
C ASN A 299 15.63 -26.70 1.56
N ILE A 300 14.46 -27.00 2.13
CA ILE A 300 13.84 -26.19 3.20
C ILE A 300 13.64 -26.95 4.51
N HIS A 301 13.78 -28.28 4.49
CA HIS A 301 13.56 -29.12 5.65
C HIS A 301 14.66 -30.17 5.79
N ASP A 302 15.13 -30.38 7.00
CA ASP A 302 16.04 -31.46 7.36
C ASP A 302 15.27 -32.47 8.23
N ASP A 303 15.02 -33.67 7.69
CA ASP A 303 14.27 -34.74 8.35
C ASP A 303 14.96 -35.23 9.65
N SER A 304 16.28 -35.04 9.78
CA SER A 304 17.02 -35.49 10.98
C SER A 304 16.79 -34.56 12.17
N GLN A 305 16.64 -33.25 11.92
CA GLN A 305 16.46 -32.24 12.95
C GLN A 305 15.01 -31.76 13.07
N GLY A 306 14.19 -31.99 12.05
CA GLY A 306 12.81 -31.49 11.94
C GLY A 306 12.71 -30.04 11.46
N PHE A 307 13.84 -29.37 11.23
CA PHE A 307 13.94 -28.02 10.67
C PHE A 307 15.32 -27.85 10.03
N LYS A 308 15.42 -26.97 9.05
CA LYS A 308 16.68 -26.55 8.45
C LYS A 308 17.19 -25.29 9.11
N ASP A 309 18.48 -25.30 9.43
CA ASP A 309 19.25 -24.14 9.86
C ASP A 309 20.01 -23.56 8.65
N TRP A 310 19.76 -22.29 8.33
CA TRP A 310 20.44 -21.57 7.24
C TRP A 310 21.61 -20.73 7.74
N GLU A 311 21.95 -20.84 9.03
CA GLU A 311 22.89 -19.99 9.74
C GLU A 311 22.37 -18.54 9.92
N ASN A 312 23.12 -17.72 10.67
CA ASN A 312 22.83 -16.31 10.90
C ASN A 312 21.44 -15.98 11.47
N GLY A 313 20.81 -16.94 12.16
CA GLY A 313 19.50 -16.77 12.78
C GLY A 313 18.32 -16.99 11.84
N VAL A 314 18.54 -17.66 10.70
CA VAL A 314 17.48 -17.99 9.75
C VAL A 314 17.22 -19.50 9.76
N TYR A 315 15.95 -19.87 9.92
CA TYR A 315 15.49 -21.25 10.01
C TYR A 315 14.31 -21.48 9.07
N SER A 316 14.11 -22.72 8.64
CA SER A 316 12.87 -23.11 7.95
C SER A 316 12.43 -24.52 8.28
N PHE A 317 11.13 -24.80 8.15
CA PHE A 317 10.63 -26.16 8.17
C PHE A 317 9.35 -26.30 7.35
N ALA A 318 9.11 -27.52 6.84
CA ALA A 318 7.83 -27.86 6.23
C ALA A 318 6.84 -28.32 7.31
N LEU A 319 5.58 -27.90 7.20
CA LEU A 319 4.51 -28.21 8.16
C LEU A 319 4.53 -29.70 8.55
N PRO A 320 4.56 -30.06 9.84
CA PRO A 320 4.47 -31.46 10.26
C PRO A 320 3.17 -32.10 9.75
N ILE A 321 3.17 -33.41 9.52
CA ILE A 321 1.99 -34.11 9.04
C ILE A 321 1.08 -34.40 10.25
N PRO A 322 -0.15 -33.85 10.30
CA PRO A 322 -1.06 -34.12 11.41
C PRO A 322 -1.36 -35.61 11.55
N LYS A 323 -1.47 -36.12 12.78
CA LYS A 323 -1.70 -37.56 13.04
C LYS A 323 -2.96 -38.14 12.40
N HIS A 324 -3.97 -37.31 12.15
CA HIS A 324 -5.22 -37.69 11.48
C HIS A 324 -5.12 -37.66 9.95
N ARG A 325 -3.95 -37.36 9.39
CA ARG A 325 -3.67 -37.33 7.94
C ARG A 325 -2.64 -38.40 7.59
N GLU A 326 -2.99 -39.25 6.64
CA GLU A 326 -2.05 -40.24 6.07
C GLU A 326 -1.29 -39.68 4.85
N ASN A 327 -1.78 -38.58 4.27
CA ASN A 327 -1.20 -37.94 3.09
C ASN A 327 0.11 -37.19 3.43
N LYS A 328 1.12 -37.35 2.58
CA LYS A 328 2.42 -36.67 2.68
C LYS A 328 2.42 -35.26 2.12
N GLU A 329 1.55 -34.96 1.16
CA GLU A 329 1.38 -33.63 0.56
C GLU A 329 0.21 -32.91 1.26
N ILE A 330 0.52 -31.93 2.10
CA ILE A 330 -0.47 -31.18 2.86
C ILE A 330 -0.19 -29.68 2.80
N CYS A 331 -1.25 -28.89 2.70
CA CYS A 331 -1.27 -27.46 3.04
C CYS A 331 -1.91 -27.23 4.43
N ILE A 332 -1.79 -26.02 4.98
CA ILE A 332 -2.24 -25.72 6.34
C ILE A 332 -3.70 -26.08 6.64
N GLU A 333 -4.62 -25.99 5.67
CA GLU A 333 -6.03 -26.31 5.91
C GLU A 333 -6.26 -27.79 6.21
N HIS A 334 -5.33 -28.68 5.86
CA HIS A 334 -5.42 -30.11 6.20
C HIS A 334 -5.23 -30.40 7.69
N TYR A 335 -4.83 -29.40 8.49
CA TYR A 335 -4.77 -29.53 9.95
C TYR A 335 -6.16 -29.63 10.58
N TYR A 336 -7.19 -29.14 9.91
CA TYR A 336 -8.58 -29.32 10.32
C TYR A 336 -9.09 -30.69 9.89
N ARG A 337 -10.11 -31.21 10.59
CA ARG A 337 -10.80 -32.45 10.23
C ARG A 337 -11.69 -32.22 9.00
N ASN A 338 -12.06 -33.30 8.31
CA ASN A 338 -12.94 -33.18 7.13
C ASN A 338 -14.27 -32.51 7.46
N SER A 339 -14.86 -32.82 8.62
CA SER A 339 -16.09 -32.18 9.07
C SER A 339 -15.97 -30.66 9.25
N GLU A 340 -14.79 -30.17 9.62
CA GLU A 340 -14.52 -28.74 9.85
C GLU A 340 -14.20 -28.03 8.52
N ILE A 341 -13.41 -28.66 7.64
CA ILE A 341 -13.13 -28.16 6.28
C ILE A 341 -14.45 -28.00 5.51
N GLN A 342 -15.38 -28.93 5.69
CA GLN A 342 -16.67 -28.94 5.00
C GLN A 342 -17.74 -28.03 5.65
N THR A 343 -17.36 -27.19 6.62
CA THR A 343 -18.27 -26.22 7.25
C THR A 343 -18.81 -25.25 6.19
N ILE A 344 -20.14 -25.07 6.20
CA ILE A 344 -20.86 -24.25 5.23
C ILE A 344 -21.05 -22.83 5.80
N ASP A 345 -20.75 -21.82 4.98
CA ASP A 345 -20.96 -20.42 5.31
C ASP A 345 -22.43 -19.95 5.10
N ASN A 346 -22.70 -18.67 5.39
CA ASN A 346 -24.04 -18.10 5.23
C ASN A 346 -24.53 -18.09 3.77
N ASP A 347 -23.62 -18.06 2.80
CA ASP A 347 -23.91 -18.09 1.36
C ASP A 347 -23.97 -19.52 0.80
N LYS A 348 -24.01 -20.54 1.68
CA LYS A 348 -24.02 -21.97 1.34
C LYS A 348 -22.76 -22.46 0.61
N ARG A 349 -21.62 -21.80 0.82
CA ARG A 349 -20.31 -22.18 0.28
C ARG A 349 -19.48 -22.92 1.32
N ARG A 350 -18.54 -23.75 0.87
CA ARG A 350 -17.57 -24.43 1.73
C ARG A 350 -16.29 -24.77 0.98
N LEU A 351 -15.24 -25.17 1.70
CA LEU A 351 -14.11 -25.85 1.07
C LEU A 351 -14.52 -27.28 0.70
N PHE A 352 -13.94 -27.77 -0.39
CA PHE A 352 -14.13 -29.14 -0.85
C PHE A 352 -12.80 -29.89 -0.87
N LEU A 353 -12.86 -31.19 -0.67
CA LEU A 353 -11.72 -32.09 -0.83
C LEU A 353 -11.75 -32.74 -2.23
N SER A 354 -10.58 -32.99 -2.79
CA SER A 354 -10.45 -33.57 -4.14
C SER A 354 -11.10 -34.95 -4.28
N ASP A 355 -11.13 -35.73 -3.21
CA ASP A 355 -11.73 -37.07 -3.14
C ASP A 355 -13.27 -37.05 -3.10
N GLU A 356 -13.90 -35.87 -2.93
CA GLU A 356 -15.35 -35.70 -3.04
C GLU A 356 -15.84 -35.77 -4.49
N PHE A 357 -14.92 -35.71 -5.47
CA PHE A 357 -15.25 -35.67 -6.89
C PHE A 357 -14.67 -36.87 -7.64
N HIS A 358 -15.41 -37.32 -8.64
CA HIS A 358 -14.99 -38.43 -9.47
C HIS A 358 -13.78 -38.02 -10.36
N PRO A 359 -12.67 -38.76 -10.34
CA PRO A 359 -11.37 -38.35 -10.89
C PRO A 359 -11.33 -38.15 -12.41
N LYS A 360 -12.36 -38.60 -13.13
CA LYS A 360 -12.48 -38.42 -14.59
C LYS A 360 -13.53 -37.41 -15.02
N SER A 361 -14.64 -37.32 -14.28
CA SER A 361 -15.81 -36.54 -14.71
C SER A 361 -15.97 -35.24 -13.95
N GLY A 362 -15.26 -35.05 -12.83
CA GLY A 362 -15.41 -33.89 -11.96
C GLY A 362 -16.77 -33.82 -11.27
N LYS A 363 -17.63 -34.84 -11.39
CA LYS A 363 -18.92 -34.89 -10.71
C LYS A 363 -18.72 -35.25 -9.25
N HIS A 364 -19.42 -34.58 -8.36
CA HIS A 364 -19.38 -34.90 -6.94
C HIS A 364 -19.98 -36.29 -6.69
N LEU A 365 -19.37 -37.08 -5.82
CA LEU A 365 -19.70 -38.50 -5.63
C LEU A 365 -21.05 -38.71 -4.97
N SER A 366 -21.40 -37.89 -3.97
CA SER A 366 -22.67 -37.97 -3.24
C SER A 366 -23.73 -36.95 -3.66
N ASN A 367 -23.35 -35.77 -4.18
CA ASN A 367 -24.29 -34.73 -4.60
C ASN A 367 -24.32 -34.58 -6.12
N PRO A 368 -25.33 -35.12 -6.83
CA PRO A 368 -25.38 -35.09 -8.29
C PRO A 368 -25.54 -33.69 -8.89
N GLN A 369 -25.88 -32.68 -8.07
CA GLN A 369 -26.02 -31.29 -8.50
C GLN A 369 -24.70 -30.53 -8.52
N LEU A 370 -23.62 -31.12 -8.00
CA LEU A 370 -22.31 -30.46 -7.91
C LEU A 370 -21.31 -31.05 -8.89
N ASN A 371 -20.56 -30.19 -9.54
CA ASN A 371 -19.40 -30.55 -10.35
C ASN A 371 -18.25 -29.57 -10.13
N THR A 372 -17.03 -30.03 -10.39
CA THR A 372 -15.84 -29.18 -10.37
C THR A 372 -15.13 -29.19 -11.72
N THR A 373 -14.55 -28.05 -12.07
CA THR A 373 -13.62 -27.93 -13.21
C THR A 373 -12.18 -27.70 -12.76
N ASP A 374 -11.90 -27.77 -11.45
CA ASP A 374 -10.56 -27.58 -10.91
C ASP A 374 -9.68 -28.82 -11.14
N ASN A 375 -8.52 -28.68 -11.78
CA ASN A 375 -7.66 -29.83 -12.05
C ASN A 375 -7.17 -30.58 -10.79
N LYS A 376 -7.27 -30.00 -9.59
CA LYS A 376 -6.94 -30.65 -8.32
C LYS A 376 -7.72 -31.96 -8.08
N PHE A 377 -8.94 -32.12 -8.61
CA PHE A 377 -9.71 -33.38 -8.47
C PHE A 377 -9.04 -34.59 -9.14
N LYS A 378 -8.12 -34.34 -10.08
CA LYS A 378 -7.35 -35.40 -10.78
C LYS A 378 -6.11 -35.83 -10.01
N SER A 379 -5.81 -35.18 -8.88
CA SER A 379 -4.64 -35.52 -8.08
C SER A 379 -4.85 -36.85 -7.38
N ASN A 380 -3.80 -37.68 -7.35
CA ASN A 380 -3.77 -38.88 -6.52
C ASN A 380 -3.63 -38.57 -5.02
N GLN A 381 -3.41 -37.30 -4.68
CA GLN A 381 -3.30 -36.80 -3.32
C GLN A 381 -4.57 -36.03 -2.93
N LEU A 382 -4.86 -36.02 -1.63
CA LEU A 382 -5.96 -35.24 -1.08
C LEU A 382 -5.58 -33.74 -1.17
N LYS A 383 -6.36 -32.95 -1.92
CA LYS A 383 -6.14 -31.52 -2.11
C LYS A 383 -7.39 -30.72 -1.78
N ILE A 384 -7.19 -29.48 -1.37
CA ILE A 384 -8.27 -28.51 -1.12
C ILE A 384 -8.69 -27.83 -2.43
N ILE A 385 -9.97 -27.92 -2.73
CA ILE A 385 -10.64 -27.22 -3.83
C ILE A 385 -11.41 -26.03 -3.22
N ASP A 386 -10.92 -24.84 -3.54
CA ASP A 386 -11.34 -23.55 -2.99
C ASP A 386 -11.95 -22.62 -4.05
N ASN A 387 -12.11 -23.13 -5.27
CA ASN A 387 -12.74 -22.44 -6.38
C ASN A 387 -13.28 -23.47 -7.38
N LYS A 388 -14.08 -23.01 -8.35
CA LYS A 388 -14.54 -23.79 -9.51
C LYS A 388 -15.33 -25.05 -9.14
N VAL A 389 -16.16 -24.97 -8.11
CA VAL A 389 -17.19 -25.99 -7.82
C VAL A 389 -18.54 -25.34 -8.11
N PHE A 390 -19.30 -25.89 -9.03
CA PHE A 390 -20.54 -25.30 -9.53
C PHE A 390 -21.76 -26.13 -9.14
N ASP A 391 -22.86 -25.44 -8.88
CA ASP A 391 -24.19 -26.03 -8.71
C ASP A 391 -24.94 -26.20 -10.06
N SER A 392 -26.18 -26.68 -10.01
CA SER A 392 -27.03 -26.87 -11.19
C SER A 392 -27.38 -25.56 -11.93
N GLU A 393 -27.20 -24.41 -11.28
CA GLU A 393 -27.43 -23.08 -11.84
C GLU A 393 -26.13 -22.43 -12.37
N ASN A 394 -25.00 -23.15 -12.30
CA ASN A 394 -23.64 -22.68 -12.60
C ASN A 394 -23.09 -21.61 -11.63
N ASN A 395 -23.61 -21.52 -10.41
CA ASN A 395 -23.03 -20.66 -9.39
C ASN A 395 -21.84 -21.35 -8.72
N ASN A 396 -20.75 -20.62 -8.45
CA ASN A 396 -19.62 -21.17 -7.71
C ASN A 396 -19.97 -21.29 -6.21
N VAL A 397 -19.97 -22.52 -5.70
CA VAL A 397 -20.26 -22.85 -4.30
C VAL A 397 -19.00 -23.19 -3.49
N ALA A 398 -17.81 -23.08 -4.08
CA ALA A 398 -16.56 -23.21 -3.33
C ALA A 398 -16.25 -21.93 -2.55
N LEU A 399 -15.94 -22.08 -1.27
CA LEU A 399 -15.41 -21.02 -0.41
C LEU A 399 -13.92 -20.83 -0.69
N SER A 400 -13.44 -19.60 -0.78
CA SER A 400 -12.00 -19.36 -0.96
C SER A 400 -11.22 -19.66 0.32
N LYS A 401 -9.96 -20.07 0.18
CA LYS A 401 -9.04 -20.24 1.33
C LYS A 401 -8.93 -18.97 2.19
N ASP A 402 -8.91 -17.80 1.57
CA ASP A 402 -8.83 -16.52 2.29
C ASP A 402 -10.09 -16.22 3.10
N ALA A 403 -11.28 -16.50 2.56
CA ALA A 403 -12.52 -16.35 3.31
C ALA A 403 -12.59 -17.34 4.47
N PHE A 404 -12.25 -18.61 4.23
CA PHE A 404 -12.19 -19.65 5.27
C PHE A 404 -11.22 -19.29 6.41
N ALA A 405 -10.00 -18.84 6.07
CA ALA A 405 -9.01 -18.41 7.05
C ALA A 405 -9.48 -17.19 7.86
N THR A 406 -10.19 -16.25 7.22
CA THR A 406 -10.78 -15.07 7.88
C THR A 406 -11.87 -15.48 8.86
N TYR A 407 -12.81 -16.34 8.44
CA TYR A 407 -13.91 -16.80 9.29
C TYR A 407 -13.43 -17.53 10.55
N ILE A 408 -12.39 -18.36 10.42
CA ILE A 408 -11.76 -19.03 11.56
C ILE A 408 -11.07 -18.02 12.49
N TYR A 409 -10.31 -17.08 11.93
CA TYR A 409 -9.56 -16.10 12.71
C TYR A 409 -10.45 -15.11 13.48
N ASP A 410 -11.53 -14.66 12.84
CA ASP A 410 -12.51 -13.73 13.41
C ASP A 410 -13.57 -14.43 14.28
N LYS A 411 -13.53 -15.77 14.38
CA LYS A 411 -14.50 -16.61 15.11
C LYS A 411 -15.94 -16.36 14.65
N GLU A 412 -16.14 -16.30 13.33
CA GLU A 412 -17.46 -16.14 12.70
C GLU A 412 -18.43 -17.25 13.13
N LYS A 413 -19.73 -16.96 13.05
CA LYS A 413 -20.77 -17.92 13.48
C LYS A 413 -20.69 -19.21 12.66
N GLY A 414 -20.45 -20.34 13.33
CA GLY A 414 -20.24 -21.66 12.69
C GLY A 414 -18.78 -22.05 12.50
N PHE A 415 -17.84 -21.10 12.63
CA PHE A 415 -16.38 -21.30 12.49
C PHE A 415 -15.63 -21.09 13.82
N ASN A 416 -16.35 -20.98 14.94
CA ASN A 416 -15.82 -20.56 16.25
C ASN A 416 -15.42 -21.72 17.17
N ASP A 417 -15.80 -22.96 16.86
CA ASP A 417 -15.56 -24.16 17.71
C ASP A 417 -14.65 -25.19 17.02
N PHE A 418 -13.65 -24.70 16.28
CA PHE A 418 -12.69 -25.56 15.58
C PHE A 418 -11.63 -26.10 16.54
N ASP A 419 -11.19 -27.33 16.29
CA ASP A 419 -10.12 -28.01 17.03
C ASP A 419 -8.74 -27.68 16.43
N PHE A 420 -7.91 -26.98 17.20
CA PHE A 420 -6.55 -26.62 16.80
C PHE A 420 -5.48 -27.56 17.37
N SER A 421 -5.86 -28.71 17.94
CA SER A 421 -4.90 -29.64 18.58
C SER A 421 -3.77 -30.08 17.66
N ALA A 422 -4.03 -30.25 16.35
CA ALA A 422 -3.02 -30.62 15.36
C ALA A 422 -1.90 -29.57 15.19
N PHE A 423 -2.21 -28.29 15.43
CA PHE A 423 -1.23 -27.19 15.30
C PHE A 423 -0.18 -27.20 16.42
N LYS A 424 -0.41 -27.95 17.50
CA LYS A 424 0.55 -28.07 18.61
C LYS A 424 1.95 -28.47 18.13
N GLU A 425 2.02 -29.38 17.16
CA GLU A 425 3.30 -29.85 16.62
C GLU A 425 4.10 -28.73 15.92
N VAL A 426 3.43 -27.78 15.29
CA VAL A 426 4.07 -26.60 14.65
C VAL A 426 4.76 -25.75 15.71
N PHE A 427 4.07 -25.44 16.81
CA PHE A 427 4.61 -24.60 17.87
C PHE A 427 5.70 -25.29 18.69
N GLU A 428 5.67 -26.62 18.82
CA GLU A 428 6.79 -27.38 19.41
C GLU A 428 8.06 -27.31 18.55
N ILE A 429 7.94 -27.33 17.22
CA ILE A 429 9.09 -27.13 16.32
C ILE A 429 9.63 -25.70 16.46
N ILE A 430 8.76 -24.68 16.48
CA ILE A 430 9.16 -23.28 16.71
C ILE A 430 9.90 -23.15 18.05
N LYS A 431 9.36 -23.73 19.12
CA LYS A 431 10.00 -23.74 20.45
C LYS A 431 11.36 -24.43 20.44
N LYS A 432 11.48 -25.56 19.73
CA LYS A 432 12.75 -26.28 19.55
C LYS A 432 13.79 -25.40 18.85
N ILE A 433 13.41 -24.75 17.74
CA ILE A 433 14.28 -23.84 17.00
C ILE A 433 14.80 -22.72 17.90
N LEU A 434 13.91 -22.07 18.65
CA LEU A 434 14.28 -20.95 19.52
C LEU A 434 15.19 -21.37 20.66
N ASN A 435 14.91 -22.51 21.30
CA ASN A 435 15.81 -23.05 22.31
C ASN A 435 17.20 -23.32 21.74
N CYS A 436 17.30 -23.92 20.55
CA CYS A 436 18.59 -24.14 19.88
C CYS A 436 19.29 -22.83 19.50
N HIS A 437 18.55 -21.84 19.00
CA HIS A 437 19.09 -20.54 18.62
C HIS A 437 19.67 -19.81 19.85
N TYR A 438 18.86 -19.58 20.87
CA TYR A 438 19.26 -18.81 22.05
C TYR A 438 20.27 -19.55 22.94
N GLN A 439 20.40 -20.88 22.85
CA GLN A 439 21.51 -21.61 23.48
C GLN A 439 22.85 -21.39 22.79
N ARG A 440 22.89 -21.09 21.49
CA ARG A 440 24.14 -20.83 20.75
C ARG A 440 24.67 -19.41 20.93
N PHE A 441 23.83 -18.48 21.37
CA PHE A 441 24.16 -17.06 21.54
C PHE A 441 24.19 -16.60 23.01
N ARG A 442 24.04 -17.53 23.96
CA ARG A 442 24.50 -17.38 25.36
C ARG A 442 25.93 -17.86 25.47
#